data_AF-A0A1G5QFY9-F1
#
_entry.id   AF-A0A1G5QFY9-F1
#
_cell.length_a   1.000
_cell.length_b   1.000
_cell.length_c   1.000
_cell.angle_alpha   90.00
_cell.angle_beta   90.00
_cell.angle_gamma   90.00
#
_symmetry.space_group_name_H-M   'P 1'
#
loop_
_entity.id
_entity.type
_entity.pdbx_description
1 polymer ?
#
loop_
_entity_poly.entity_id
_entity_poly.type
_entity_poly.pdbx_seq_one_letter_code
_entity_poly.pdbx_strand_id
1 'polypeptide(L)'
;LQIASTTNRIEGGTNAQLRLLLRAHRGMSEEHRKRAIEWYLYLHSEQPLPPAKLIKAVHYRPAKTEAITTTEQKPGPELYSTGLSADEGLWHRKGWAGRT
;
A
#
# COMPACT_ATOMS: atom_id res chain seq x y z
N LEU A 1 2.57 -18.54 16.99
CA LEU A 1 1.93 -17.26 17.41
C LEU A 1 0.82 -17.62 18.39
N GLN A 2 0.89 -17.15 19.64
CA GLN A 2 -0.25 -17.26 20.55
C GLN A 2 -1.30 -16.24 20.11
N ILE A 3 -2.48 -16.71 19.72
CA ILE A 3 -3.57 -15.88 19.20
C ILE A 3 -4.79 -16.08 20.10
N ALA A 4 -5.44 -15.00 20.52
CA ALA A 4 -6.65 -15.05 21.33
C ALA A 4 -7.76 -15.81 20.59
N SER A 5 -8.59 -16.57 21.33
CA SER A 5 -9.69 -17.37 20.76
C SER A 5 -10.71 -16.53 19.98
N THR A 6 -10.83 -15.24 20.30
CA THR A 6 -11.78 -14.30 19.70
C THR A 6 -11.24 -13.61 18.44
N THR A 7 -10.04 -13.96 17.97
CA THR A 7 -9.40 -13.31 16.83
C THR A 7 -9.02 -14.32 15.77
N ASN A 8 -9.27 -13.97 14.50
CA ASN A 8 -8.91 -14.84 13.39
C ASN A 8 -7.37 -14.91 13.23
N ARG A 9 -6.87 -15.99 12.61
CA ARG A 9 -5.43 -16.24 12.48
C ARG A 9 -4.69 -15.18 11.67
N ILE A 10 -5.36 -14.54 10.71
CA ILE A 10 -4.78 -13.52 9.85
C ILE A 10 -4.55 -12.23 10.65
N GLU A 11 -5.55 -11.79 11.39
CA GLU A 11 -5.55 -10.55 12.15
C GLU A 11 -4.68 -10.65 13.40
N GLY A 12 -4.78 -11.76 14.14
CA GLY A 12 -3.98 -11.98 15.35
C GLY A 12 -2.57 -12.49 15.07
N GLY A 13 -2.35 -13.07 13.89
CA GLY A 13 -1.06 -13.56 13.45
C GLY A 13 -0.36 -12.55 12.56
N THR A 14 -0.50 -12.72 11.26
CA THR A 14 0.26 -11.97 10.25
C THR A 14 0.09 -10.47 10.37
N ASN A 15 -1.15 -9.95 10.39
CA ASN A 15 -1.39 -8.52 10.41
C ASN A 15 -0.93 -7.86 11.73
N ALA A 16 -0.95 -8.59 12.85
CA ALA A 16 -0.41 -8.09 14.10
C ALA A 16 1.10 -7.82 14.00
N GLN A 17 1.84 -8.72 13.35
CA GLN A 17 3.28 -8.54 13.12
C GLN A 17 3.57 -7.41 12.13
N LEU A 18 2.79 -7.30 11.05
CA LEU A 18 2.93 -6.19 10.10
C LEU A 18 2.70 -4.83 10.79
N ARG A 19 1.66 -4.74 11.63
CA ARG A 19 1.38 -3.52 12.41
C ARG A 19 2.51 -3.20 13.39
N LEU A 20 3.11 -4.21 14.03
CA LEU A 20 4.26 -4.04 14.91
C LEU A 20 5.49 -3.52 14.14
N LEU A 21 5.81 -4.12 12.99
CA LEU A 21 6.89 -3.70 12.11
C LEU A 21 6.74 -2.21 11.72
N LEU A 22 5.57 -1.83 11.23
CA LEU A 22 5.29 -0.43 10.86
C LEU A 22 5.34 0.52 12.05
N ARG A 23 4.92 0.07 13.24
CA ARG A 23 4.98 0.88 14.46
C ARG A 23 6.43 1.05 14.95
N ALA A 24 7.30 0.07 14.76
CA ALA A 24 8.72 0.19 15.12
C ALA A 24 9.47 1.15 14.18
N HIS A 25 9.04 1.27 12.93
CA HIS A 25 9.65 2.13 11.91
C HIS A 25 8.81 3.37 11.58
N ARG A 26 8.41 4.14 12.60
CA ARG A 26 7.72 5.42 12.40
C ARG A 26 8.62 6.41 11.65
N GLY A 27 8.03 7.21 10.77
CA GLY A 27 8.75 8.21 9.96
C GLY A 27 9.19 7.71 8.57
N MET A 28 8.95 6.43 8.28
CA MET A 28 9.20 5.85 6.97
C MET A 28 8.21 6.37 5.92
N SER A 29 8.69 6.72 4.72
CA SER A 29 7.82 7.08 3.59
C SER A 29 6.86 5.94 3.26
N GLU A 30 5.76 6.24 2.57
CA GLU A 30 4.81 5.20 2.18
C GLU A 30 5.47 4.09 1.33
N GLU A 31 6.32 4.48 0.38
CA GLU A 31 7.06 3.54 -0.47
C GLU A 31 7.94 2.59 0.35
N HIS A 32 8.68 3.14 1.32
CA HIS A 32 9.50 2.32 2.20
C HIS A 32 8.66 1.43 3.11
N ARG A 33 7.49 1.89 3.59
CA ARG A 33 6.57 1.07 4.39
C ARG A 33 6.05 -0.12 3.60
N LYS A 34 5.65 0.10 2.34
CA LYS A 34 5.24 -0.96 1.41
C LYS A 34 6.37 -1.96 1.22
N ARG A 35 7.58 -1.49 0.93
CA ARG A 35 8.75 -2.37 0.76
C ARG A 35 9.10 -3.16 2.02
N ALA A 36 8.97 -2.58 3.20
CA ALA A 36 9.18 -3.29 4.46
C ALA A 36 8.18 -4.43 4.66
N ILE A 37 6.89 -4.19 4.35
CA ILE A 37 5.85 -5.23 4.39
C ILE A 37 6.12 -6.31 3.35
N GLU A 38 6.44 -5.93 2.11
CA GLU A 38 6.79 -6.87 1.04
C GLU A 38 7.92 -7.81 1.46
N TRP A 39 9.00 -7.27 2.05
CA TRP A 39 10.11 -8.06 2.56
C TRP A 39 9.71 -8.98 3.71
N TYR A 40 8.91 -8.48 4.65
CA TYR A 40 8.41 -9.30 5.75
C TYR A 40 7.60 -10.49 5.21
N LEU A 41 6.66 -10.25 4.30
CA LEU A 41 5.83 -11.30 3.70
C LEU A 41 6.68 -12.29 2.90
N TYR A 42 7.66 -11.80 2.13
CA TYR A 42 8.57 -12.64 1.37
C TYR A 42 9.33 -13.62 2.28
N LEU A 43 9.95 -13.12 3.36
CA LEU A 43 10.73 -13.93 4.29
C LEU A 43 9.89 -14.94 5.07
N HIS A 44 8.58 -14.71 5.19
CA HIS A 44 7.63 -15.60 5.88
C HIS A 44 6.79 -16.43 4.89
N SER A 45 7.15 -16.44 3.61
CA SER A 45 6.55 -17.35 2.62
C SER A 45 7.08 -18.78 2.84
N GLU A 46 6.49 -19.77 2.16
CA GLU A 46 6.86 -21.18 2.36
C GLU A 46 8.30 -21.49 1.92
N GLN A 47 8.80 -20.80 0.89
CA GLN A 47 10.11 -21.07 0.28
C GLN A 47 10.85 -19.77 -0.11
N PRO A 48 11.27 -18.95 0.86
CA PRO A 48 12.04 -17.75 0.57
C PRO A 48 13.44 -18.12 0.07
N LEU A 49 13.90 -17.46 -0.99
CA LEU A 49 15.31 -17.45 -1.31
C LEU A 49 16.04 -16.49 -0.37
N PRO A 50 17.31 -16.76 -0.03
CA PRO A 50 18.14 -15.80 0.67
C PRO A 50 18.15 -14.46 -0.10
N PRO A 51 17.96 -13.30 0.56
CA PRO A 51 17.91 -12.00 -0.11
C PRO A 51 19.11 -11.73 -1.03
N ALA A 52 20.30 -12.21 -0.66
CA ALA A 52 21.52 -12.09 -1.47
C ALA A 52 21.40 -12.77 -2.86
N LYS A 53 20.58 -13.83 -2.99
CA LYS A 53 20.36 -14.52 -4.27
C LYS A 53 19.38 -13.79 -5.19
N LEU A 54 18.61 -12.83 -4.66
CA LEU A 54 17.69 -12.01 -5.46
C LEU A 54 18.41 -10.86 -6.18
N ILE A 55 19.59 -10.47 -5.71
CA ILE A 55 20.36 -9.37 -6.26
C ILE A 55 21.12 -9.82 -7.52
N LYS A 56 20.59 -9.48 -8.68
CA LYS A 56 21.22 -9.65 -10.00
C LYS A 56 22.13 -8.47 -10.34
N ALA A 57 23.06 -8.69 -11.26
CA ALA A 57 24.01 -7.67 -11.75
C ALA A 57 23.30 -6.36 -12.21
N VAL A 58 22.13 -6.48 -12.83
CA VAL A 58 21.31 -5.35 -13.29
C VAL A 58 20.82 -4.46 -12.14
N HIS A 59 20.67 -4.96 -10.92
CA HIS A 59 20.15 -4.19 -9.79
C HIS A 59 21.20 -3.24 -9.19
N TYR A 60 22.50 -3.43 -9.46
CA TYR A 60 23.55 -2.49 -9.04
C TYR A 60 23.55 -1.19 -9.86
N ARG A 61 22.90 -1.19 -11.02
CA ARG A 61 22.70 -0.01 -11.87
C ARG A 61 21.22 0.11 -12.19
N PRO A 62 20.40 0.55 -11.23
CA PRO A 62 18.97 0.69 -11.48
C PRO A 62 18.77 1.67 -12.65
N ALA A 63 17.90 1.28 -13.59
CA ALA A 63 17.46 2.22 -14.61
C ALA A 63 16.85 3.44 -13.91
N LYS A 64 17.19 4.63 -14.39
CA LYS A 64 16.59 5.87 -13.88
C LYS A 64 15.10 5.77 -14.15
N THR A 65 14.27 5.69 -13.12
CA THR A 65 12.82 5.78 -13.28
C THR A 65 12.53 7.15 -13.88
N GLU A 66 12.09 7.17 -15.14
CA GLU A 66 11.54 8.38 -15.73
C GLU A 66 10.32 8.75 -14.89
N ALA A 67 10.33 9.96 -14.34
CA ALA A 67 9.20 10.45 -13.56
C ALA A 67 7.93 10.28 -14.42
N ILE A 68 6.88 9.73 -13.83
CA ILE A 68 5.57 9.66 -14.48
C ILE A 68 5.15 11.11 -14.71
N THR A 69 5.41 11.62 -15.91
CA THR A 69 4.84 12.89 -16.36
C THR A 69 3.34 12.65 -16.38
N THR A 70 2.59 13.30 -15.49
CA THR A 70 1.14 13.42 -15.63
C THR A 70 0.90 13.90 -17.06
N THR A 71 0.42 13.02 -17.94
CA THR A 71 0.06 13.41 -19.29
C THR A 71 -1.07 14.40 -19.15
N GLU A 72 -0.74 15.69 -19.30
CA GLU A 72 -1.71 16.76 -19.47
C GLU A 72 -2.64 16.32 -20.61
N GLN A 73 -3.91 16.10 -20.27
CA GLN A 73 -4.90 15.67 -21.25
C GLN A 73 -4.98 16.75 -22.33
N LYS A 74 -4.84 16.37 -23.60
CA LYS A 74 -5.00 17.30 -24.73
C LYS A 74 -6.35 18.02 -24.59
N PRO A 75 -6.42 19.34 -24.80
CA PRO A 75 -7.67 20.10 -24.74
C PRO A 75 -8.60 19.65 -25.87
N GLY A 76 -9.40 18.64 -25.59
CA GLY A 76 -10.54 18.17 -26.38
C GLY A 76 -11.78 18.17 -25.49
N PRO A 77 -12.99 17.91 -26.02
CA PRO A 77 -14.17 17.81 -25.19
C PRO A 77 -13.93 16.72 -24.12
N GLU A 78 -14.04 17.13 -22.86
CA GLU A 78 -13.83 16.27 -21.70
C GLU A 78 -14.90 15.17 -21.70
N LEU A 79 -14.53 13.97 -22.13
CA LEU A 79 -15.46 12.83 -22.20
C LEU A 79 -15.71 12.20 -20.83
N TYR A 80 -14.70 12.23 -19.95
CA TYR A 80 -14.75 11.70 -18.60
C TYR A 80 -13.94 12.61 -17.67
N SER A 81 -14.63 13.51 -16.96
CA SER A 81 -14.02 14.24 -15.87
C SER A 81 -13.86 13.31 -14.66
N THR A 82 -12.80 13.51 -13.87
CA THR A 82 -12.68 12.91 -12.52
C THR A 82 -13.11 13.90 -11.43
N GLY A 83 -13.64 15.05 -11.84
CA GLY A 83 -14.21 16.04 -10.94
C GLY A 83 -15.54 15.53 -10.39
N LEU A 84 -15.76 15.73 -9.09
CA LEU A 84 -17.05 15.46 -8.47
C LEU A 84 -18.05 16.53 -8.92
N SER A 85 -19.08 16.16 -9.70
CA SER A 85 -20.17 17.10 -9.99
C SER A 85 -21.22 17.09 -8.88
N ALA A 86 -21.90 18.23 -8.68
CA ALA A 86 -23.00 18.31 -7.72
C ALA A 86 -24.21 17.45 -8.16
N ASP A 87 -24.36 17.27 -9.47
CA ASP A 87 -25.47 16.58 -10.12
C ASP A 87 -25.37 15.04 -9.98
N GLU A 88 -24.18 14.51 -9.70
CA GLU A 88 -23.94 13.09 -9.42
C GLU A 88 -24.62 12.57 -8.13
N GLY A 89 -25.22 13.46 -7.33
CA GLY A 89 -26.00 13.07 -6.15
C GLY A 89 -25.18 12.43 -5.01
N LEU A 90 -23.85 12.39 -5.14
CA LEU A 90 -22.91 11.92 -4.11
C LEU A 90 -23.02 12.73 -2.81
N TRP A 91 -23.47 13.98 -2.89
CA TRP A 91 -23.71 14.88 -1.77
C TRP A 91 -24.97 14.56 -0.96
N HIS A 92 -25.90 13.75 -1.48
CA HIS A 92 -27.12 13.34 -0.77
C HIS A 92 -26.88 12.22 0.25
N ARG A 93 -25.64 11.71 0.40
CA ARG A 93 -25.31 10.74 1.44
C ARG A 93 -25.25 11.42 2.80
N LYS A 94 -26.39 11.49 3.49
CA LYS A 94 -26.48 11.72 4.94
C LYS A 94 -25.89 10.51 5.67
N GLY A 95 -24.56 10.40 5.71
CA GLY A 95 -23.86 9.44 6.57
C GLY A 95 -23.99 9.84 8.04
N TRP A 96 -24.11 8.86 8.94
CA TRP A 96 -24.16 9.08 10.38
C TRP A 96 -22.84 9.70 10.88
N ALA A 97 -22.82 11.02 10.97
CA ALA A 97 -21.88 11.72 11.84
C ALA A 97 -22.13 11.21 13.27
N GLY A 98 -21.17 10.44 13.79
CA GLY A 98 -21.18 9.94 15.16
C GLY A 98 -21.32 11.09 16.15
N ARG A 99 -22.21 10.91 17.12
CA ARG A 99 -22.34 11.79 18.28
C ARG A 99 -21.06 11.70 19.13
N THR A 100 -20.76 12.83 19.76
CA THR A 100 -19.77 13.04 20.84
C THR A 100 -19.76 11.92 21.87
#